data_AF-A0A758X7R2-F1
#
_entry.id   AF-A0A758X7R2-F1
#
_cell.length_a   1.000
_cell.length_b   1.000
_cell.length_c   1.000
_cell.angle_alpha   90.00
_cell.angle_beta   90.00
_cell.angle_gamma   90.00
#
_symmetry.space_group_name_H-M   'P 1'
#
loop_
_entity.id
_entity.type
_entity.pdbx_description
1 polymer ?
#
loop_
_entity_poly.entity_id
_entity_poly.type
_entity_poly.pdbx_seq_one_letter_code
_entity_poly.pdbx_strand_id
1 'polypeptide(L)'
;ALTLNYFGLISFTLPQAAAIGIIGGADGPTAIYLSGKLAPELLGAIAVAAYSYMALVPLIQPPIMKALTSETERKIRMVQLRTVSKREKILFPVVLLMLVALLLPDAAPLLGMFCFGNLMRESGVVERLSDTVQNGLINIVTIFLGLSVGAKLVADKFLQPQTLGILLLGVIAFGIGTAAGVL
;
A
#
# COMPACT_ATOMS: atom_id res chain seq x y z
N ALA A 1 -7.40 -14.67 5.84
CA ALA A 1 -8.83 -14.33 5.72
C ALA A 1 -9.66 -15.57 5.36
N LEU A 2 -9.51 -16.14 4.16
CA LEU A 2 -10.26 -17.35 3.76
C LEU A 2 -10.01 -18.56 4.69
N THR A 3 -8.80 -18.68 5.25
CA THR A 3 -8.49 -19.67 6.29
C THR A 3 -9.33 -19.49 7.57
N LEU A 4 -9.63 -18.25 7.98
CA LEU A 4 -10.49 -17.99 9.13
C LEU A 4 -11.95 -18.39 8.87
N ASN A 5 -12.41 -18.29 7.61
CA ASN A 5 -13.71 -18.83 7.20
C ASN A 5 -13.74 -20.35 7.32
N TYR A 6 -12.68 -21.02 6.86
CA TYR A 6 -12.58 -22.48 6.90
C TYR A 6 -12.67 -23.01 8.34
N PHE A 7 -12.08 -22.31 9.30
CA PHE A 7 -12.18 -22.65 10.73
C PHE A 7 -13.46 -22.13 11.40
N GLY A 8 -14.38 -21.49 10.68
CA GLY A 8 -15.66 -21.00 11.21
C GLY A 8 -15.54 -19.90 12.27
N LEU A 9 -14.38 -19.24 12.39
CA LEU A 9 -14.13 -18.25 13.43
C LEU A 9 -14.77 -16.90 13.08
N ILE A 10 -14.54 -16.45 11.83
CA ILE A 10 -15.00 -15.16 11.31
C ILE A 10 -15.35 -15.37 9.84
N SER A 11 -16.52 -14.87 9.41
CA SER A 11 -16.97 -14.96 8.02
C SER A 11 -16.57 -13.72 7.23
N PHE A 12 -15.77 -13.93 6.18
CA PHE A 12 -15.40 -12.95 5.17
C PHE A 12 -15.86 -13.44 3.79
N THR A 13 -16.55 -12.58 3.05
CA THR A 13 -16.77 -12.86 1.62
C THR A 13 -15.45 -12.75 0.84
N LEU A 14 -15.38 -13.30 -0.37
CA LEU A 14 -14.18 -13.19 -1.20
C LEU A 14 -13.76 -11.73 -1.48
N PRO A 15 -14.67 -10.79 -1.81
CA PRO A 15 -14.32 -9.37 -1.97
C PRO A 15 -13.75 -8.74 -0.69
N GLN A 16 -14.32 -9.07 0.47
CA GLN A 16 -13.81 -8.60 1.76
C GLN A 16 -12.42 -9.16 2.05
N ALA A 17 -12.23 -10.47 1.85
CA ALA A 17 -10.93 -11.11 2.02
C ALA A 17 -9.86 -10.50 1.08
N ALA A 18 -10.22 -10.19 -0.16
CA ALA A 18 -9.34 -9.52 -1.11
C ALA A 18 -8.96 -8.10 -0.66
N ALA A 19 -9.92 -7.31 -0.17
CA ALA A 19 -9.67 -5.97 0.36
C ALA A 19 -8.72 -5.99 1.57
N ILE A 20 -8.86 -6.98 2.46
CA ILE A 20 -7.99 -7.16 3.63
C ILE A 20 -6.57 -7.53 3.22
N GLY A 21 -6.43 -8.35 2.17
CA GLY A 21 -5.11 -8.78 1.67
C GLY A 21 -4.20 -7.63 1.24
N ILE A 22 -4.77 -6.52 0.76
CA ILE A 22 -3.99 -5.36 0.30
C ILE A 22 -3.21 -4.68 1.43
N ILE A 23 -3.61 -4.85 2.70
CA ILE A 23 -2.87 -4.33 3.86
C ILE A 23 -1.41 -4.80 3.83
N GLY A 24 -1.15 -6.03 3.39
CA GLY A 24 0.20 -6.59 3.29
C GLY A 24 1.11 -5.89 2.27
N GLY A 25 0.53 -5.16 1.31
CA GLY A 25 1.28 -4.35 0.34
C GLY A 25 1.82 -3.04 0.93
N ALA A 26 1.46 -2.69 2.16
CA ALA A 26 1.92 -1.49 2.87
C ALA A 26 1.71 -0.18 2.09
N ASP A 27 0.62 -0.08 1.30
CA ASP A 27 0.27 1.10 0.51
C ASP A 27 -1.14 1.60 0.87
N GLY A 28 -1.19 2.62 1.74
CA GLY A 28 -2.42 3.20 2.28
C GLY A 28 -3.40 3.71 1.21
N PRO A 29 -2.99 4.61 0.30
CA PRO A 29 -3.85 5.09 -0.79
C PRO A 29 -4.48 3.98 -1.64
N THR A 30 -3.72 2.95 -2.01
CA THR A 30 -4.24 1.82 -2.78
C THR A 30 -5.17 0.93 -1.96
N ALA A 31 -4.85 0.69 -0.68
CA ALA A 31 -5.72 -0.05 0.24
C ALA A 31 -7.07 0.64 0.42
N ILE A 32 -7.08 1.97 0.57
CA ILE A 32 -8.33 2.76 0.66
C ILE A 32 -9.10 2.67 -0.66
N TYR A 33 -8.44 2.82 -1.80
CA TYR A 33 -9.10 2.76 -3.10
C TYR A 33 -9.75 1.39 -3.36
N LEU A 34 -9.02 0.29 -3.13
CA LEU A 34 -9.55 -1.05 -3.40
C LEU A 34 -10.64 -1.43 -2.38
N SER A 35 -10.45 -1.13 -1.09
CA SER A 35 -11.49 -1.36 -0.08
C SER A 35 -12.75 -0.55 -0.37
N GLY A 36 -12.62 0.68 -0.87
CA GLY A 36 -13.75 1.51 -1.29
C GLY A 36 -14.55 0.92 -2.46
N LYS A 37 -13.95 0.04 -3.27
CA LYS A 37 -14.63 -0.66 -4.37
C LYS A 37 -15.14 -2.05 -3.99
N LEU A 38 -14.37 -2.81 -3.20
CA LEU A 38 -14.65 -4.22 -2.90
C LEU A 38 -15.39 -4.45 -1.58
N ALA A 39 -15.10 -3.65 -0.55
CA ALA A 39 -15.69 -3.81 0.79
C ALA A 39 -15.82 -2.45 1.50
N PRO A 40 -16.73 -1.56 1.01
CA PRO A 40 -16.87 -0.20 1.55
C PRO A 40 -17.20 -0.15 3.04
N GLU A 41 -17.85 -1.18 3.56
CA GLU A 41 -18.22 -1.35 4.96
C GLU A 41 -17.03 -1.68 5.87
N LEU A 42 -15.94 -2.25 5.34
CA LEU A 42 -14.72 -2.57 6.08
C LEU A 42 -13.61 -1.50 5.92
N LEU A 43 -13.84 -0.48 5.09
CA LEU A 43 -12.85 0.54 4.74
C LEU A 43 -12.23 1.21 5.97
N GLY A 44 -13.05 1.53 6.98
CA GLY A 44 -12.56 2.14 8.22
C GLY A 44 -11.54 1.26 8.94
N ALA A 45 -11.88 -0.01 9.18
CA ALA A 45 -10.99 -0.95 9.85
C ALA A 45 -9.72 -1.24 9.04
N ILE A 46 -9.85 -1.40 7.71
CA ILE A 46 -8.71 -1.64 6.80
C ILE A 46 -7.76 -0.44 6.80
N ALA A 47 -8.27 0.79 6.68
CA ALA A 47 -7.45 1.98 6.65
C ALA A 47 -6.71 2.22 7.99
N VAL A 48 -7.40 2.05 9.13
CA VAL A 48 -6.78 2.16 10.46
C VAL A 48 -5.68 1.11 10.62
N ALA A 49 -5.95 -0.14 10.26
CA ALA A 49 -4.98 -1.22 10.31
C ALA A 49 -3.76 -0.93 9.41
N ALA A 50 -3.99 -0.48 8.17
CA ALA A 50 -2.93 -0.19 7.21
C ALA A 50 -1.95 0.87 7.74
N TYR A 51 -2.44 2.06 8.13
CA TYR A 51 -1.54 3.11 8.61
C TYR A 51 -0.92 2.78 9.97
N SER A 52 -1.63 2.08 10.86
CA SER A 52 -1.07 1.63 12.12
C SER A 52 0.08 0.64 11.91
N TYR A 53 -0.08 -0.36 11.04
CA TYR A 53 0.97 -1.34 10.78
C TYR A 53 2.13 -0.77 9.98
N MET A 54 1.89 0.17 9.05
CA MET A 54 2.96 0.91 8.38
C MET A 54 3.86 1.66 9.39
N ALA A 55 3.28 2.24 10.44
CA ALA A 55 4.05 2.87 11.52
C ALA A 55 4.79 1.86 12.41
N LEU A 56 4.31 0.61 12.48
CA LEU A 56 4.91 -0.47 13.27
C LEU A 56 5.99 -1.27 12.50
N VAL A 57 6.27 -0.93 11.24
CA VAL A 57 7.35 -1.56 10.45
C VAL A 57 8.70 -1.59 11.20
N PRO A 58 9.17 -0.51 11.87
CA PRO A 58 10.41 -0.55 12.63
C PRO A 58 10.40 -1.54 13.81
N LEU A 59 9.23 -1.95 14.29
CA LEU A 59 9.07 -2.94 15.35
C LEU A 59 8.95 -4.36 14.79
N ILE A 60 8.26 -4.53 13.67
CA ILE A 60 7.97 -5.84 13.05
C ILE A 60 9.15 -6.35 12.22
N GLN A 61 9.75 -5.48 11.39
CA GLN A 61 10.73 -5.88 10.38
C GLN A 61 12.07 -6.34 10.99
N PRO A 62 12.70 -5.63 11.94
CA PRO A 62 14.04 -6.01 12.42
C PRO A 62 14.13 -7.39 13.09
N PRO A 63 13.16 -7.84 13.92
CA PRO A 63 13.15 -9.21 14.44
C PRO A 63 13.16 -10.28 13.33
N ILE A 64 12.43 -10.06 12.24
CA ILE A 64 12.36 -11.00 11.11
C ILE A 64 13.71 -11.04 10.36
N MET A 65 14.30 -9.86 10.11
CA MET A 65 15.65 -9.79 9.54
C MET A 65 16.64 -10.58 10.41
N LYS A 66 16.55 -10.41 11.73
CA LYS A 66 17.39 -11.12 12.71
C LYS A 66 17.22 -12.63 12.67
N ALA A 67 16.00 -13.11 12.45
CA ALA A 67 15.65 -14.52 12.44
C ALA A 67 16.01 -15.24 11.13
N LEU A 68 15.90 -14.58 9.97
CA LEU A 68 16.03 -15.23 8.65
C LEU A 68 17.39 -15.04 7.96
N THR A 69 18.05 -13.89 8.16
CA THR A 69 19.31 -13.60 7.44
C THR A 69 20.54 -13.94 8.29
N SER A 70 21.65 -14.31 7.67
CA SER A 70 22.92 -14.56 8.36
C SER A 70 23.74 -13.29 8.57
N GLU A 71 24.69 -13.30 9.52
CA GLU A 71 25.61 -12.18 9.70
C GLU A 71 26.50 -11.92 8.47
N THR A 72 26.83 -12.97 7.72
CA THR A 72 27.67 -12.89 6.53
C THR A 72 26.95 -12.16 5.40
N GLU A 73 25.66 -12.45 5.17
CA GLU A 73 24.84 -11.75 4.16
C GLU A 73 24.64 -10.28 4.51
N ARG A 74 24.44 -9.97 5.79
CA ARG A 74 24.28 -8.57 6.27
C ARG A 74 25.52 -7.70 6.07
N LYS A 75 26.70 -8.30 5.91
CA LYS A 75 27.99 -7.60 5.72
C LYS A 75 28.37 -7.42 4.25
N ILE A 76 27.52 -7.87 3.31
CA ILE A 76 27.73 -7.68 1.87
C ILE A 76 27.79 -6.18 1.55
N ARG A 77 28.81 -5.77 0.80
CA ARG A 77 28.98 -4.38 0.37
C ARG A 77 28.12 -4.12 -0.86
N MET A 78 27.15 -3.22 -0.73
CA MET A 78 26.35 -2.75 -1.86
C MET A 78 27.20 -1.86 -2.78
N VAL A 79 27.12 -2.11 -4.08
CA VAL A 79 27.74 -1.27 -5.10
C VAL A 79 27.03 0.07 -5.21
N GLN A 80 27.75 1.10 -5.65
CA GLN A 80 27.14 2.39 -5.93
C GLN A 80 26.11 2.27 -7.05
N LEU A 81 25.01 3.01 -6.93
CA LEU A 81 23.95 3.02 -7.93
C LEU A 81 24.51 3.52 -9.27
N ARG A 82 24.02 2.95 -10.37
CA ARG A 82 24.34 3.43 -11.72
C ARG A 82 23.85 4.87 -11.92
N THR A 83 24.54 5.63 -12.76
CA THR A 83 24.07 6.94 -13.18
C THR A 83 22.87 6.76 -14.13
N VAL A 84 21.70 7.26 -13.71
CA VAL A 84 20.48 7.20 -14.51
C VAL A 84 20.36 8.49 -15.30
N SER A 85 20.23 8.38 -16.63
CA SER A 85 20.10 9.55 -17.50
C SER A 85 18.77 10.28 -17.27
N LYS A 86 18.73 11.59 -17.52
CA LYS A 86 17.48 12.37 -17.38
C LYS A 86 16.38 11.84 -18.31
N ARG A 87 16.76 11.42 -19.52
CA ARG A 87 15.84 10.80 -20.50
C ARG A 87 15.26 9.49 -19.97
N GLU A 88 16.07 8.63 -19.35
CA GLU A 88 15.60 7.37 -18.78
C GLU A 88 14.56 7.60 -17.68
N LYS A 89 14.77 8.59 -16.80
CA LYS A 89 13.78 8.95 -15.76
C LYS A 89 12.46 9.44 -16.34
N ILE A 90 12.49 10.21 -17.44
CA ILE A 90 11.29 10.73 -18.11
C ILE A 90 10.55 9.61 -18.86
N LEU A 91 11.28 8.72 -19.53
CA LEU A 91 10.66 7.63 -20.31
C LEU A 91 10.11 6.51 -19.41
N PHE A 92 10.71 6.28 -18.24
CA PHE A 92 10.28 5.24 -17.30
C PHE A 92 8.76 5.21 -17.02
N PRO A 93 8.13 6.31 -16.56
CA PRO A 93 6.68 6.31 -16.29
C PRO A 93 5.83 6.10 -17.57
N VAL A 94 6.31 6.53 -18.74
CA VAL A 94 5.59 6.33 -20.01
C VAL A 94 5.62 4.87 -20.43
N VAL A 95 6.79 4.23 -20.37
CA VAL A 95 6.95 2.81 -20.66
C VAL A 95 6.16 1.96 -19.66
N LEU A 96 6.22 2.30 -18.38
CA LEU A 96 5.43 1.64 -17.33
C LEU A 96 3.93 1.73 -17.63
N LEU A 97 3.43 2.92 -17.96
CA LEU A 97 2.02 3.12 -18.29
C LEU A 97 1.58 2.33 -19.52
N MET A 98 2.39 2.30 -20.59
CA MET A 98 2.09 1.48 -21.78
C MET A 98 2.06 -0.02 -21.44
N LEU A 99 2.99 -0.49 -20.61
CA LEU A 99 3.03 -1.88 -20.18
C LEU A 99 1.79 -2.25 -19.36
N VAL A 100 1.35 -1.37 -18.47
CA VAL A 100 0.12 -1.54 -17.68
C VAL A 100 -1.11 -1.56 -18.58
N ALA A 101 -1.20 -0.63 -19.54
CA ALA A 101 -2.33 -0.56 -20.47
C ALA A 101 -2.47 -1.84 -21.33
N LEU A 102 -1.35 -2.48 -21.67
CA LEU A 102 -1.34 -3.71 -22.47
C LEU A 102 -1.59 -4.97 -21.65
N LEU A 103 -1.02 -5.08 -20.44
CA LEU A 103 -1.04 -6.33 -19.65
C LEU A 103 -2.11 -6.36 -18.56
N LEU A 104 -2.41 -5.23 -17.91
CA LEU A 104 -3.33 -5.17 -16.78
C LEU A 104 -4.09 -3.83 -16.76
N PRO A 105 -5.08 -3.64 -17.65
CA PRO A 105 -5.78 -2.36 -17.80
C PRO A 105 -6.56 -1.94 -16.55
N ASP A 106 -6.98 -2.90 -15.70
CA ASP A 106 -7.69 -2.60 -14.44
C ASP A 106 -6.81 -1.82 -13.43
N ALA A 107 -5.49 -1.93 -13.53
CA ALA A 107 -4.54 -1.16 -12.71
C ALA A 107 -4.23 0.23 -13.30
N ALA A 108 -4.68 0.53 -14.52
CA ALA A 108 -4.38 1.79 -15.22
C ALA A 108 -4.83 3.04 -14.45
N PRO A 109 -5.97 3.09 -13.75
CA PRO A 109 -6.34 4.28 -12.98
C PRO A 109 -5.36 4.60 -11.84
N LEU A 110 -4.81 3.57 -11.19
CA LEU A 110 -3.85 3.75 -10.09
C LEU A 110 -2.46 4.10 -10.62
N LEU A 111 -1.93 3.22 -11.49
CA LEU A 111 -0.57 3.39 -12.02
C LEU A 111 -0.47 4.57 -12.99
N GLY A 112 -1.56 4.92 -13.68
CA GLY A 112 -1.62 6.12 -14.52
C GLY A 112 -1.49 7.41 -13.72
N MET A 113 -2.25 7.54 -12.63
CA MET A 113 -2.14 8.72 -11.74
C MET A 113 -0.76 8.78 -11.05
N PHE A 114 -0.21 7.63 -10.67
CA PHE A 114 1.16 7.53 -10.16
C PHE A 114 2.20 7.98 -11.20
N CYS A 115 2.11 7.46 -12.43
CA CYS A 115 3.02 7.81 -13.52
C CYS A 115 2.90 9.28 -13.94
N PHE A 116 1.70 9.87 -13.86
CA PHE A 116 1.49 11.29 -14.11
C PHE A 116 2.19 12.16 -13.07
N GLY A 117 2.08 11.81 -11.78
CA GLY A 117 2.85 12.46 -10.71
C GLY A 117 4.36 12.36 -10.91
N ASN A 118 4.84 11.17 -11.28
CA ASN A 118 6.25 10.93 -11.60
C ASN A 118 6.73 11.77 -12.79
N LEU A 119 5.96 11.81 -13.88
CA LEU A 119 6.29 12.59 -15.07
C LEU A 119 6.32 14.10 -14.78
N MET A 120 5.40 14.63 -13.97
CA MET A 120 5.45 16.05 -13.57
C MET A 120 6.73 16.39 -12.81
N ARG A 121 7.17 15.50 -11.90
CA ARG A 121 8.41 15.66 -11.15
C ARG A 121 9.65 15.54 -12.04
N GLU A 122 9.66 14.58 -12.95
CA GLU A 122 10.83 14.29 -13.78
C GLU A 122 10.91 15.17 -15.04
N SER A 123 9.81 15.74 -15.53
CA SER A 123 9.83 16.56 -16.75
C SER A 123 10.55 17.90 -16.57
N GLY A 124 10.58 18.48 -15.36
CA GLY A 124 11.29 19.74 -15.07
C GLY A 124 10.70 21.01 -15.72
N VAL A 125 9.67 20.89 -16.55
CA VAL A 125 9.01 22.04 -17.22
C VAL A 125 7.73 22.48 -16.51
N VAL A 126 7.26 21.70 -15.53
CA VAL A 126 6.01 21.93 -14.79
C VAL A 126 6.26 22.06 -13.28
N GLU A 127 7.34 22.73 -12.88
CA GLU A 127 7.75 22.89 -11.48
C GLU A 127 6.59 23.35 -10.58
N ARG A 128 5.88 24.42 -10.97
CA ARG A 128 4.71 24.92 -10.24
C ARG A 128 3.65 23.86 -10.02
N LEU A 129 3.38 23.00 -11.01
CA LEU A 129 2.37 21.94 -10.87
C LEU A 129 2.90 20.84 -9.96
N SER A 130 4.13 20.38 -10.16
CA SER A 130 4.76 19.36 -9.31
C SER A 130 4.76 19.79 -7.85
N ASP A 131 5.15 21.03 -7.56
CA ASP A 131 5.17 21.61 -6.21
C ASP A 131 3.78 21.75 -5.60
N THR A 132 2.81 22.17 -6.42
CA THR A 132 1.42 22.26 -5.96
C THR A 132 0.86 20.87 -5.64
N VAL A 133 1.16 19.85 -6.46
CA VAL A 133 0.67 18.48 -6.24
C VAL A 133 1.27 17.90 -4.95
N GLN A 134 2.59 17.93 -4.78
CA GLN A 134 3.25 17.29 -3.64
C GLN A 134 3.01 18.01 -2.30
N ASN A 135 2.68 19.31 -2.32
CA ASN A 135 2.43 20.10 -1.12
C ASN A 135 0.96 20.46 -0.98
N GLY A 136 0.50 21.50 -1.70
CA GLY A 136 -0.81 22.12 -1.51
C GLY A 136 -1.97 21.14 -1.72
N LEU A 137 -1.98 20.44 -2.86
CA LEU A 137 -3.06 19.54 -3.23
C LEU A 137 -3.12 18.31 -2.32
N ILE A 138 -1.98 17.64 -2.10
CA ILE A 138 -1.92 16.46 -1.22
C ILE A 138 -2.37 16.80 0.20
N ASN A 139 -1.98 17.95 0.75
CA ASN A 139 -2.41 18.35 2.09
C ASN A 139 -3.93 18.53 2.16
N ILE A 140 -4.55 19.18 1.17
CA ILE A 140 -6.00 19.39 1.12
C ILE A 140 -6.75 18.05 0.96
N VAL A 141 -6.34 17.23 -0.02
CA VAL A 141 -7.00 15.95 -0.31
C VAL A 141 -6.84 14.97 0.87
N THR A 142 -5.68 14.98 1.54
CA THR A 142 -5.43 14.12 2.71
C THR A 142 -6.35 14.47 3.86
N ILE A 143 -6.63 15.75 4.11
CA ILE A 143 -7.60 16.18 5.14
C ILE A 143 -8.98 15.62 4.81
N PHE A 144 -9.48 15.84 3.59
CA PHE A 144 -10.80 15.34 3.20
C PHE A 144 -10.88 13.82 3.20
N LEU A 145 -9.83 13.14 2.76
CA LEU A 145 -9.74 11.68 2.80
C LEU A 145 -9.76 11.17 4.24
N GLY A 146 -8.97 11.79 5.13
CA GLY A 146 -8.91 11.44 6.55
C GLY A 146 -10.27 11.58 7.23
N LEU A 147 -10.97 12.70 7.01
CA LEU A 147 -12.34 12.88 7.51
C LEU A 147 -13.31 11.86 6.91
N SER A 148 -13.19 11.54 5.62
CA SER A 148 -14.06 10.58 4.93
C SER A 148 -13.85 9.14 5.43
N VAL A 149 -12.61 8.75 5.69
CA VAL A 149 -12.26 7.46 6.33
C VAL A 149 -12.78 7.45 7.77
N GLY A 150 -12.58 8.53 8.51
CA GLY A 150 -13.08 8.69 9.88
C GLY A 150 -14.60 8.57 9.97
N ALA A 151 -15.33 9.09 8.98
CA ALA A 151 -16.78 8.93 8.88
C ALA A 151 -17.25 7.47 8.72
N LYS A 152 -16.36 6.55 8.35
CA LYS A 152 -16.62 5.10 8.29
C LYS A 152 -16.24 4.35 9.58
N LEU A 153 -15.70 5.03 10.59
CA LEU A 153 -15.39 4.47 11.91
C LEU A 153 -16.59 4.55 12.88
N VAL A 154 -17.79 4.26 12.38
CA VAL A 154 -18.99 4.17 13.22
C VAL A 154 -18.95 2.86 14.01
N ALA A 155 -19.43 2.88 15.25
CA ALA A 155 -19.30 1.76 16.19
C ALA A 155 -19.85 0.44 15.64
N ASP A 156 -20.96 0.46 14.91
CA ASP A 156 -21.58 -0.70 14.29
C ASP A 156 -20.74 -1.32 13.15
N LYS A 157 -19.85 -0.55 12.52
CA LYS A 157 -18.90 -1.02 11.49
C LYS A 157 -17.55 -1.40 12.06
N PHE A 158 -17.10 -0.71 13.11
CA PHE A 158 -15.78 -0.92 13.68
C PHE A 158 -15.76 -2.00 14.78
N LEU A 159 -16.79 -2.08 15.63
CA LEU A 159 -16.88 -3.07 16.71
C LEU A 159 -17.53 -4.36 16.22
N GLN A 160 -16.97 -4.94 15.16
CA GLN A 160 -17.41 -6.23 14.61
C GLN A 160 -16.31 -7.29 14.78
N PRO A 161 -16.65 -8.58 14.96
CA PRO A 161 -15.65 -9.66 15.01
C PRO A 161 -14.69 -9.65 13.81
N GLN A 162 -15.18 -9.23 12.63
CA GLN A 162 -14.39 -9.04 11.41
C GLN A 162 -13.20 -8.11 11.61
N THR A 163 -13.34 -7.01 12.35
CA THR A 163 -12.26 -6.02 12.51
C THR A 163 -11.11 -6.56 13.33
N LEU A 164 -11.37 -7.40 14.34
CA LEU A 164 -10.33 -8.13 15.06
C LEU A 164 -9.55 -9.05 14.12
N GLY A 165 -10.25 -9.73 13.20
CA GLY A 165 -9.63 -10.52 12.14
C GLY A 165 -8.73 -9.68 11.23
N ILE A 166 -9.15 -8.45 10.87
CA ILE A 166 -8.36 -7.53 10.04
C ILE A 166 -7.06 -7.13 10.74
N LEU A 167 -7.14 -6.75 12.03
CA LEU A 167 -5.97 -6.38 12.81
C LEU A 167 -4.97 -7.54 12.90
N LEU A 168 -5.43 -8.73 13.31
CA LEU A 168 -4.56 -9.91 13.41
C LEU A 168 -3.95 -10.31 12.06
N LEU A 169 -4.71 -10.25 10.97
CA LEU A 169 -4.20 -10.56 9.64
C LEU A 169 -3.20 -9.52 9.14
N GLY A 170 -3.37 -8.25 9.49
CA GLY A 170 -2.48 -7.17 9.07
C GLY A 170 -1.05 -7.37 9.56
N VAL A 171 -0.85 -7.65 10.85
CA VAL A 171 0.50 -7.91 11.40
C VAL A 171 1.15 -9.13 10.77
N ILE A 172 0.39 -10.20 10.54
CA ILE A 172 0.89 -11.42 9.88
C ILE A 172 1.26 -11.11 8.43
N ALA A 173 0.46 -10.30 7.72
CA ALA A 173 0.73 -9.93 6.33
C ALA A 173 2.07 -9.20 6.18
N PHE A 174 2.37 -8.24 7.06
CA PHE A 174 3.70 -7.59 7.09
C PHE A 174 4.83 -8.57 7.42
N GLY A 175 4.57 -9.52 8.33
CA GLY A 175 5.52 -10.55 8.68
C GLY A 175 5.87 -11.45 7.50
N ILE A 176 4.86 -11.94 6.78
CA ILE A 176 5.02 -12.75 5.57
C ILE A 176 5.68 -11.94 4.45
N GLY A 177 5.25 -10.69 4.22
CA GLY A 177 5.84 -9.83 3.19
C GLY A 177 7.32 -9.58 3.42
N THR A 178 7.70 -9.32 4.67
CA THR A 178 9.11 -9.13 5.05
C THR A 178 9.90 -10.43 4.88
N ALA A 179 9.37 -11.55 5.36
CA ALA A 179 10.02 -12.86 5.24
C ALA A 179 10.22 -13.26 3.78
N ALA A 180 9.18 -13.13 2.94
CA ALA A 180 9.24 -13.44 1.52
C ALA A 180 10.17 -12.50 0.74
N GLY A 181 10.38 -11.27 1.20
CA GLY A 181 11.30 -10.33 0.57
C GLY A 181 12.79 -10.60 0.85
N VAL A 182 13.10 -11.35 1.91
CA VAL A 182 14.49 -11.71 2.28
C VAL A 182 14.88 -13.15 1.98
N LEU A 183 13.90 -14.00 1.68
CA LEU A 183 14.10 -15.36 1.16
C LEU A 183 14.40 -15.31 -0.34
#